data_AF-E1L5L1-F1
#
_entry.id   AF-E1L5L1-F1
#
_cell.length_a   1.000
_cell.length_b   1.000
_cell.length_c   1.000
_cell.angle_alpha   90.00
_cell.angle_beta   90.00
_cell.angle_gamma   90.00
#
_symmetry.space_group_name_H-M   'P 1'
#
loop_
_entity.id
_entity.type
_entity.pdbx_description
1 polymer ?
#
loop_
_entity_poly.entity_id
_entity_poly.type
_entity_poly.pdbx_seq_one_letter_code
_entity_poly.pdbx_strand_id
1 'polypeptide(L)'
;MKLNKRYIGLFLFLAAALIAMYGAYGFITNRQSSEGPSIGVVQIDDVLEFNPSYEDYKNAKAELEQLKAQYALEQEALNTKSDLQNEQLKSLSLDTTLSDALNVELQTRIATKQNQLNAQLDAKRAELVEKYMKELKVANKGYDLEIVNLQLQLYAFDSRVYIDDVQKEAAQAQKAELESRLQSLLAKRKPSNFDMDAIRAKVDAELKPIRDAGEQELKQYAESVQAELAKKRDTMMQNQAKAIVSTNNLPVPQEWNDSWAKKLSDKEAEVNALHEAILEDVRMRVAIIAQERHLDLVLIDHGGNIKGLDITDAVKASYRVQ
;
A
#
# COMPACT_ATOMS: atom_id res chain seq x y z
N MET A 1 -105.90 -36.47 62.08
CA MET A 1 -105.69 -35.44 61.03
C MET A 1 -105.16 -36.12 59.78
N LYS A 2 -105.99 -36.29 58.74
CA LYS A 2 -105.56 -36.85 57.44
C LYS A 2 -105.02 -35.71 56.58
N LEU A 3 -103.69 -35.56 56.54
CA LEU A 3 -102.99 -34.66 55.60
C LEU A 3 -102.32 -35.50 54.50
N ASN A 4 -103.09 -35.69 53.42
CA ASN A 4 -102.77 -35.79 52.00
C ASN A 4 -101.41 -36.36 51.54
N LYS A 5 -101.42 -37.67 51.24
CA LYS A 5 -100.38 -38.42 50.49
C LYS A 5 -100.00 -37.83 49.10
N ARG A 6 -100.71 -36.81 48.60
CA ARG A 6 -100.45 -36.16 47.30
C ARG A 6 -99.29 -35.16 47.33
N TYR A 7 -98.94 -34.58 48.47
CA TYR A 7 -97.83 -33.61 48.57
C TYR A 7 -96.46 -34.26 48.79
N ILE A 8 -96.43 -35.47 49.36
CA ILE A 8 -95.18 -36.22 49.61
C ILE A 8 -94.57 -36.73 48.29
N GLY A 9 -95.40 -37.22 47.36
CA GLY A 9 -94.94 -37.64 46.04
C GLY A 9 -94.41 -36.47 45.19
N LEU A 10 -95.02 -35.29 45.31
CA LEU A 10 -94.61 -34.09 44.59
C LEU A 10 -93.27 -33.54 45.14
N PHE A 11 -93.05 -33.62 46.45
CA PHE A 11 -91.80 -33.22 47.09
C PHE A 11 -90.63 -34.17 46.74
N LEU A 12 -90.87 -35.48 46.69
CA LEU A 12 -89.86 -36.47 46.27
C LEU A 12 -89.49 -36.33 44.79
N PHE A 13 -90.46 -36.02 43.93
CA PHE A 13 -90.21 -35.78 42.51
C PHE A 13 -89.41 -34.48 42.28
N LEU A 14 -89.72 -33.42 43.04
CA LEU A 14 -88.99 -32.14 42.97
C LEU A 14 -87.53 -32.28 43.46
N ALA A 15 -87.31 -33.05 44.53
CA ALA A 15 -85.97 -33.33 45.05
C ALA A 15 -85.14 -34.19 44.07
N ALA A 16 -85.74 -35.20 43.45
CA ALA A 16 -85.08 -36.01 42.43
C ALA A 16 -84.75 -35.20 41.16
N ALA A 17 -85.64 -34.28 40.75
CA ALA A 17 -85.40 -33.39 39.61
C ALA A 17 -84.27 -32.38 39.88
N LEU A 18 -84.14 -31.86 41.11
CA LEU A 18 -83.05 -30.97 41.49
C LEU A 18 -81.70 -31.68 41.56
N ILE A 19 -81.66 -32.94 42.02
CA ILE A 19 -80.43 -33.75 42.04
C ILE A 19 -80.01 -34.12 40.61
N ALA A 20 -80.97 -34.47 39.74
CA ALA A 20 -80.71 -34.72 38.32
C ALA A 20 -80.23 -33.46 37.59
N MET A 21 -80.77 -32.29 37.93
CA MET A 21 -80.34 -31.01 37.37
C MET A 21 -78.94 -30.61 37.85
N TYR A 22 -78.58 -30.86 39.12
CA TYR A 22 -77.23 -30.61 39.65
C TYR A 22 -76.20 -31.61 39.08
N GLY A 23 -76.59 -32.88 38.89
CA GLY A 23 -75.77 -33.90 38.23
C GLY A 23 -75.56 -33.62 36.74
N ALA A 24 -76.59 -33.16 36.03
CA ALA A 24 -76.49 -32.74 34.64
C ALA A 24 -75.66 -31.44 34.49
N TYR A 25 -75.80 -30.48 35.41
CA TYR A 25 -75.00 -29.26 35.42
C TYR A 25 -73.52 -29.55 35.71
N GLY A 26 -73.22 -30.49 36.61
CA GLY A 26 -71.86 -30.98 36.86
C GLY A 26 -71.27 -31.80 35.70
N PHE A 27 -72.09 -32.57 34.97
CA PHE A 27 -71.64 -33.34 33.81
C PHE A 27 -71.43 -32.47 32.55
N ILE A 28 -72.21 -31.41 32.38
CA ILE A 28 -72.11 -30.47 31.25
C ILE A 28 -70.98 -29.46 31.48
N THR A 29 -70.74 -29.00 32.70
CA THR A 29 -69.62 -28.07 32.99
C THR A 29 -68.26 -28.77 33.04
N ASN A 30 -68.19 -30.05 33.39
CA ASN A 30 -66.96 -30.85 33.36
C ASN A 30 -66.62 -31.40 31.95
N ARG A 31 -67.44 -31.09 30.95
CA ARG A 31 -67.20 -31.33 29.51
C ARG A 31 -67.06 -30.03 28.71
N GLN A 32 -66.51 -28.98 29.31
CA GLN A 32 -65.74 -28.02 28.52
C GLN A 32 -64.40 -28.65 28.15
N SER A 33 -64.45 -29.70 27.32
CA SER A 33 -63.34 -30.07 26.47
C SER A 33 -63.14 -28.89 25.54
N SER A 34 -61.97 -28.25 25.65
CA SER A 34 -61.46 -27.32 24.66
C SER A 34 -61.52 -27.99 23.28
N GLU A 35 -62.52 -27.68 22.46
CA GLU A 35 -62.59 -28.06 21.03
C GLU A 35 -61.64 -27.16 20.21
N GLY A 36 -60.40 -27.04 20.67
CA GLY A 36 -59.30 -26.39 19.98
C GLY A 36 -58.06 -27.27 20.09
N PRO A 37 -57.11 -27.18 19.13
CA PRO A 37 -55.88 -27.98 19.18
C PRO A 37 -55.18 -27.84 20.54
N SER A 38 -54.65 -28.95 21.07
CA SER A 38 -53.88 -28.91 22.31
C SER A 38 -52.50 -28.32 22.01
N ILE A 39 -52.28 -27.05 22.39
CA ILE A 39 -51.06 -26.30 22.04
C ILE A 39 -50.05 -26.36 23.18
N GLY A 40 -48.83 -26.80 22.89
CA GLY A 40 -47.67 -26.64 23.76
C GLY A 40 -46.86 -25.38 23.43
N VAL A 41 -46.13 -24.87 24.41
CA VAL A 41 -45.18 -23.77 24.22
C VAL A 41 -43.83 -24.19 24.78
N VAL A 42 -42.76 -23.96 24.01
CA VAL A 42 -41.38 -24.16 24.45
C VAL A 42 -40.58 -22.88 24.26
N GLN A 43 -39.85 -22.46 25.29
CA GLN A 43 -38.86 -21.39 25.18
C GLN A 43 -37.55 -21.99 24.71
N ILE A 44 -37.15 -21.73 23.46
CA ILE A 44 -36.02 -22.45 22.86
C ILE A 44 -34.70 -22.01 23.49
N ASP A 45 -34.51 -20.71 23.68
CA ASP A 45 -33.30 -20.12 24.27
C ASP A 45 -32.98 -20.73 25.65
N ASP A 46 -34.03 -20.98 26.43
CA ASP A 46 -33.99 -21.57 27.76
C ASP A 46 -33.62 -23.07 27.75
N VAL A 47 -33.83 -23.76 26.63
CA VAL A 47 -33.58 -25.20 26.46
C VAL A 47 -32.22 -25.47 25.81
N LEU A 48 -31.75 -24.56 24.95
CA LEU A 48 -30.48 -24.73 24.23
C LEU A 48 -29.31 -25.03 25.18
N GLU A 49 -29.26 -24.38 26.35
CA GLU A 49 -28.16 -24.52 27.31
C GLU A 49 -28.05 -25.93 27.93
N PHE A 50 -29.14 -26.70 27.88
CA PHE A 50 -29.18 -28.06 28.42
C PHE A 50 -28.72 -29.11 27.41
N ASN A 51 -28.48 -28.72 26.15
CA ASN A 51 -27.97 -29.63 25.13
C ASN A 51 -26.49 -29.97 25.39
N PRO A 52 -26.06 -31.25 25.32
CA PRO A 52 -24.67 -31.65 25.54
C PRO A 52 -23.65 -30.95 24.63
N SER A 53 -24.05 -30.56 23.41
CA SER A 53 -23.20 -29.86 22.44
C SER A 53 -23.26 -28.34 22.56
N TYR A 54 -23.97 -27.78 23.54
CA TYR A 54 -24.11 -26.33 23.70
C TYR A 54 -22.78 -25.64 24.01
N GLU A 55 -21.93 -26.24 24.85
CA GLU A 55 -20.60 -25.69 25.13
C GLU A 55 -19.72 -25.66 23.87
N ASP A 56 -19.80 -26.69 23.02
CA ASP A 56 -19.08 -26.71 21.73
C ASP A 56 -19.57 -25.59 20.79
N TYR A 57 -20.90 -25.39 20.69
CA TYR A 57 -21.47 -24.28 19.93
C TYR A 57 -21.02 -22.91 20.45
N LYS A 58 -21.06 -22.71 21.77
CA LYS A 58 -20.63 -21.48 22.42
C LYS A 58 -19.15 -21.19 22.18
N ASN A 59 -18.30 -22.21 22.28
CA ASN A 59 -16.87 -22.10 21.98
C ASN A 59 -16.64 -21.77 20.51
N ALA A 60 -17.29 -22.49 19.58
CA ALA A 60 -17.18 -22.22 18.14
C ALA A 60 -17.64 -20.80 17.77
N LYS A 61 -18.71 -20.30 18.40
CA LYS A 61 -19.20 -18.93 18.22
C LYS A 61 -18.20 -17.90 18.76
N ALA A 62 -17.62 -18.14 19.92
CA ALA A 62 -16.59 -17.27 20.49
C ALA A 62 -15.34 -17.21 19.59
N GLU A 63 -14.91 -18.36 19.06
CA GLU A 63 -13.81 -18.46 18.09
C GLU A 63 -14.10 -17.71 16.79
N LEU A 64 -15.32 -17.79 16.25
CA LEU A 64 -15.73 -17.04 15.07
C LEU A 64 -15.62 -15.52 15.30
N GLU A 65 -16.09 -15.03 16.45
CA GLU A 65 -15.97 -13.61 16.80
C GLU A 65 -14.50 -13.19 16.98
N GLN A 66 -13.67 -14.04 17.58
CA GLN A 66 -12.22 -13.80 17.65
C GLN A 66 -11.58 -13.75 16.25
N LEU A 67 -11.96 -14.65 15.33
CA LEU A 67 -11.46 -14.64 13.95
C LEU A 67 -11.89 -13.37 13.20
N LYS A 68 -13.13 -12.91 13.37
CA LYS A 68 -13.60 -11.64 12.79
C LYS A 68 -12.81 -10.44 13.32
N ALA A 69 -12.53 -10.41 14.62
CA ALA A 69 -11.71 -9.38 15.23
C ALA A 69 -10.27 -9.39 14.72
N GLN A 70 -9.66 -10.59 14.60
CA GLN A 70 -8.32 -10.75 14.02
C GLN A 70 -8.27 -10.28 12.56
N TYR A 71 -9.27 -10.66 11.75
CA TYR A 71 -9.39 -10.20 10.37
C TYR A 71 -9.43 -8.67 10.29
N ALA A 72 -10.26 -8.01 11.11
CA ALA A 72 -10.38 -6.56 11.12
C ALA A 72 -9.06 -5.87 11.51
N LEU A 73 -8.37 -6.37 12.55
CA LEU A 73 -7.08 -5.84 12.98
C LEU A 73 -5.99 -6.03 11.91
N GLU A 74 -5.95 -7.21 11.27
CA GLU A 74 -4.97 -7.47 10.22
C GLU A 74 -5.25 -6.61 8.98
N GLN A 75 -6.51 -6.45 8.59
CA GLN A 75 -6.92 -5.54 7.51
C GLN A 75 -6.46 -4.10 7.78
N GLU A 76 -6.68 -3.59 8.99
CA GLU A 76 -6.25 -2.24 9.38
C GLU A 76 -4.72 -2.09 9.34
N ALA A 77 -3.99 -3.09 9.84
CA ALA A 77 -2.54 -3.11 9.81
C ALA A 77 -2.00 -3.15 8.37
N LEU A 78 -2.63 -3.91 7.47
CA LEU A 78 -2.27 -3.98 6.05
C LEU A 78 -2.57 -2.66 5.33
N ASN A 79 -3.72 -2.03 5.61
CA ASN A 79 -4.04 -0.71 5.07
C ASN A 79 -3.01 0.33 5.49
N THR A 80 -2.68 0.38 6.79
CA THR A 80 -1.66 1.29 7.33
C THR A 80 -0.30 1.09 6.66
N LYS A 81 0.13 -0.17 6.47
CA LYS A 81 1.38 -0.48 5.76
C LYS A 81 1.32 -0.08 4.28
N SER A 82 0.17 -0.24 3.63
CA SER A 82 -0.06 0.18 2.25
C SER A 82 0.03 1.69 2.11
N ASP A 83 -0.59 2.44 3.02
CA ASP A 83 -0.54 3.90 3.03
C ASP A 83 0.89 4.39 3.25
N LEU A 84 1.60 3.83 4.24
CA LEU A 84 3.00 4.14 4.50
C LEU A 84 3.88 3.85 3.28
N GLN A 85 3.68 2.70 2.62
CA GLN A 85 4.41 2.36 1.40
C GLN A 85 4.18 3.40 0.31
N ASN A 86 2.93 3.81 0.10
CA ASN A 86 2.57 4.79 -0.92
C ASN A 86 3.16 6.17 -0.62
N GLU A 87 3.15 6.60 0.65
CA GLU A 87 3.81 7.83 1.09
C GLU A 87 5.33 7.80 0.85
N GLN A 88 5.99 6.68 1.15
CA GLN A 88 7.42 6.48 0.90
C GLN A 88 7.75 6.50 -0.60
N LEU A 89 6.92 5.88 -1.44
CA LEU A 89 7.10 5.93 -2.89
C LEU A 89 6.89 7.34 -3.44
N LYS A 90 5.91 8.08 -2.90
CA LYS A 90 5.66 9.47 -3.26
C LYS A 90 6.81 10.38 -2.85
N SER A 91 7.35 10.22 -1.64
CA SER A 91 8.50 11.02 -1.18
C SER A 91 9.75 10.74 -2.02
N LEU A 92 10.00 9.47 -2.36
CA LEU A 92 11.08 9.08 -3.27
C LEU A 92 10.97 9.77 -4.65
N SER A 93 9.74 9.88 -5.18
CA SER A 93 9.52 10.54 -6.48
C SER A 93 9.75 12.06 -6.45
N LEU A 94 9.60 12.67 -5.27
CA LEU A 94 9.78 14.11 -5.06
C LEU A 94 11.21 14.48 -4.63
N ASP A 95 12.05 13.49 -4.31
CA ASP A 95 13.41 13.70 -3.86
C ASP A 95 14.31 14.20 -5.01
N THR A 96 14.65 15.49 -4.97
CA THR A 96 15.55 16.10 -5.95
C THR A 96 17.02 15.87 -5.64
N THR A 97 17.37 15.44 -4.42
CA THR A 97 18.78 15.38 -3.95
C THR A 97 19.64 14.49 -4.85
N LEU A 98 19.10 13.35 -5.28
CA LEU A 98 19.78 12.46 -6.23
C LEU A 98 19.99 13.13 -7.58
N SER A 99 18.97 13.83 -8.10
CA SER A 99 19.07 14.53 -9.39
C SER A 99 20.05 15.69 -9.32
N ASP A 100 20.06 16.44 -8.22
CA ASP A 100 20.97 17.55 -7.98
C ASP A 100 22.42 17.08 -7.90
N ALA A 101 22.69 16.01 -7.14
CA ALA A 101 24.01 15.42 -7.03
C ALA A 101 24.54 14.91 -8.39
N LEU A 102 23.67 14.26 -9.18
CA LEU A 102 24.03 13.78 -10.52
C LEU A 102 24.25 14.92 -11.51
N ASN A 103 23.51 16.03 -11.40
CA ASN A 103 23.75 17.23 -12.21
C ASN A 103 25.10 17.88 -11.89
N VAL A 104 25.49 17.95 -10.62
CA VAL A 104 26.82 18.41 -10.20
C VAL A 104 27.91 17.49 -10.74
N GLU A 105 27.70 16.16 -10.69
CA GLU A 105 28.63 15.17 -11.25
C GLU A 105 28.79 15.37 -12.77
N LEU A 106 27.68 15.56 -13.49
CA LEU A 106 27.67 15.83 -14.94
C LEU A 106 28.50 17.07 -15.28
N GLN A 107 28.20 18.21 -14.63
CA GLN A 107 28.90 19.47 -14.86
C GLN A 107 30.40 19.34 -14.57
N THR A 108 30.76 18.68 -13.47
CA THR A 108 32.16 18.49 -13.07
C THR A 108 32.94 17.64 -14.08
N ARG A 109 32.35 16.52 -14.54
CA ARG A 109 32.99 15.64 -15.54
C ARG A 109 33.18 16.36 -16.87
N ILE A 110 32.17 17.08 -17.34
CA ILE A 110 32.24 17.87 -18.58
C ILE A 110 33.32 18.95 -18.48
N ALA A 111 33.32 19.74 -17.40
CA ALA A 111 34.33 20.78 -17.18
C ALA A 111 35.75 20.20 -17.12
N THR A 112 35.93 19.03 -16.49
CA THR A 112 37.23 18.36 -16.44
C THR A 112 37.70 17.94 -17.83
N LYS A 113 36.82 17.33 -18.64
CA LYS A 113 37.15 16.92 -20.01
C LYS A 113 37.45 18.11 -20.91
N GLN A 114 36.66 19.17 -20.79
CA GLN A 114 36.89 20.42 -21.52
C GLN A 114 38.25 21.03 -21.17
N ASN A 115 38.60 21.12 -19.88
CA ASN A 115 39.90 21.63 -19.44
C ASN A 115 41.06 20.78 -20.00
N GLN A 116 40.89 19.46 -20.03
CA GLN A 116 41.87 18.56 -20.64
C GLN A 116 42.06 18.84 -22.13
N LEU A 117 40.98 18.98 -22.91
CA LEU A 117 41.04 19.26 -24.35
C LEU A 117 41.66 20.63 -24.64
N ASN A 118 41.28 21.66 -23.88
CA ASN A 118 41.85 23.00 -24.03
C ASN A 118 43.33 23.03 -23.64
N ALA A 119 43.75 22.31 -22.59
CA ALA A 119 45.16 22.17 -22.24
C ALA A 119 45.98 21.47 -23.35
N GLN A 120 45.40 20.45 -24.01
CA GLN A 120 46.03 19.80 -25.16
C GLN A 120 46.16 20.75 -26.36
N LEU A 121 45.12 21.55 -26.64
CA LEU A 121 45.16 22.57 -27.69
C LEU A 121 46.23 23.63 -27.39
N ASP A 122 46.33 24.10 -26.14
CA ASP A 122 47.33 25.09 -25.74
C ASP A 122 48.76 24.53 -25.82
N ALA A 123 48.97 23.26 -25.45
CA ALA A 123 50.26 22.58 -25.59
C ALA A 123 50.65 22.43 -27.07
N LYS A 124 49.70 22.02 -27.93
CA LYS A 124 49.93 21.91 -29.38
C LYS A 124 50.22 23.27 -30.02
N ARG A 125 49.54 24.32 -29.56
CA ARG A 125 49.84 25.69 -29.99
C ARG A 125 51.27 26.07 -29.66
N ALA A 126 51.70 25.87 -28.41
CA ALA A 126 53.06 26.19 -27.99
C ALA A 126 54.12 25.44 -28.80
N GLU A 127 53.88 24.15 -29.08
CA GLU A 127 54.74 23.31 -29.93
C GLU A 127 54.87 23.86 -31.35
N LEU A 128 53.75 24.22 -31.99
CA LEU A 128 53.74 24.79 -33.35
C LEU A 128 54.42 26.15 -33.41
N VAL A 129 54.21 27.00 -32.40
CA VAL A 129 54.86 28.31 -32.30
C VAL A 129 56.37 28.17 -32.19
N GLU A 130 56.84 27.27 -31.32
CA GLU A 130 58.27 27.03 -31.16
C GLU A 130 58.89 26.52 -32.47
N LYS A 131 58.21 25.61 -33.18
CA LYS A 131 58.62 25.11 -34.50
C LYS A 131 58.77 26.25 -35.52
N TYR A 132 57.73 27.09 -35.68
CA TYR A 132 57.76 28.19 -36.65
C TYR A 132 58.75 29.30 -36.29
N MET A 133 58.94 29.60 -35.00
CA MET A 133 59.95 30.56 -34.54
C MET A 133 61.39 30.09 -34.82
N LYS A 134 61.66 28.78 -34.67
CA LYS A 134 62.96 28.18 -35.04
C LYS A 134 63.20 28.23 -36.55
N GLU A 135 62.19 27.93 -37.36
CA GLU A 135 62.27 28.00 -38.83
C GLU A 135 62.62 29.42 -39.32
N LEU A 136 62.12 30.45 -38.65
CA LEU A 136 62.39 31.85 -38.97
C LEU A 136 63.76 32.37 -38.50
N LYS A 137 64.62 31.52 -37.90
CA LYS A 137 65.97 31.87 -37.38
C LYS A 137 65.98 33.12 -36.47
N VAL A 138 64.91 33.33 -35.70
CA VAL A 138 64.78 34.49 -34.81
C VAL A 138 65.77 34.37 -33.65
N ALA A 139 66.52 35.45 -33.35
CA ALA A 139 67.40 35.52 -32.19
C ALA A 139 66.57 35.37 -30.91
N ASN A 140 66.64 34.19 -30.31
CA ASN A 140 65.76 33.74 -29.25
C ASN A 140 66.09 34.41 -27.90
N LYS A 141 65.56 35.60 -27.64
CA LYS A 141 65.46 36.10 -26.25
C LYS A 141 64.22 35.46 -25.65
N GLY A 142 64.36 34.71 -24.55
CA GLY A 142 63.27 33.88 -24.00
C GLY A 142 61.92 34.61 -23.78
N TYR A 143 61.95 35.92 -23.51
CA TYR A 143 60.73 36.73 -23.36
C TYR A 143 59.97 36.97 -24.68
N ASP A 144 60.65 36.94 -25.84
CA ASP A 144 60.00 37.10 -27.15
C ASP A 144 59.10 35.89 -27.46
N LEU A 145 59.55 34.67 -27.14
CA LEU A 145 58.74 33.45 -27.30
C LEU A 145 57.51 33.45 -26.39
N GLU A 146 57.66 33.87 -25.14
CA GLU A 146 56.54 33.96 -24.19
C GLU A 146 55.50 35.00 -24.63
N ILE A 147 55.93 36.15 -25.14
CA ILE A 147 55.05 37.18 -25.71
C ILE A 147 54.29 36.64 -26.92
N VAL A 148 54.97 35.98 -27.85
CA VAL A 148 54.32 35.38 -29.04
C VAL A 148 53.30 34.33 -28.62
N ASN A 149 53.66 33.44 -27.70
CA ASN A 149 52.79 32.38 -27.21
C ASN A 149 51.56 32.95 -26.49
N LEU A 150 51.72 33.96 -25.63
CA LEU A 150 50.61 34.64 -24.94
C LEU A 150 49.69 35.38 -25.92
N GLN A 151 50.24 36.08 -26.91
CA GLN A 151 49.45 36.75 -27.94
C GLN A 151 48.63 35.75 -28.76
N LEU A 152 49.19 34.58 -29.05
CA LEU A 152 48.50 33.50 -29.76
C LEU A 152 47.46 32.79 -28.88
N GLN A 153 47.73 32.61 -27.58
CA GLN A 153 46.74 32.11 -26.62
C GLN A 153 45.55 33.05 -26.46
N LEU A 154 45.80 34.37 -26.38
CA LEU A 154 44.76 35.39 -26.29
C LEU A 154 43.93 35.50 -27.57
N TYR A 155 44.59 35.39 -28.73
CA TYR A 155 43.89 35.35 -30.02
C TYR A 155 42.99 34.11 -30.14
N ALA A 156 43.52 32.96 -29.73
CA ALA A 156 42.79 31.72 -29.82
C ALA A 156 41.77 31.51 -28.69
N PHE A 157 41.66 32.46 -27.74
CA PHE A 157 40.71 32.40 -26.64
C PHE A 157 39.27 32.31 -27.14
N ASP A 158 38.95 33.05 -28.19
CA ASP A 158 37.64 33.04 -28.84
C ASP A 158 37.39 31.76 -29.66
N SER A 159 38.43 30.95 -29.86
CA SER A 159 38.40 29.67 -30.58
C SER A 159 38.64 28.45 -29.69
N ARG A 160 38.62 28.63 -28.37
CA ARG A 160 38.65 27.51 -27.41
C ARG A 160 37.35 26.72 -27.47
N VAL A 161 37.41 25.47 -27.02
CA VAL A 161 36.25 24.58 -26.99
C VAL A 161 35.46 24.81 -25.70
N TYR A 162 34.17 25.10 -25.86
CA TYR A 162 33.22 25.34 -24.77
C TYR A 162 31.94 24.55 -25.00
N ILE A 163 31.32 24.07 -23.92
CA ILE A 163 30.02 23.41 -24.03
C ILE A 163 28.85 24.39 -23.93
N ASP A 164 29.02 25.47 -23.16
CA ASP A 164 27.99 26.48 -22.90
C ASP A 164 28.59 27.87 -22.65
N ASP A 165 27.72 28.88 -22.58
CA ASP A 165 28.09 30.28 -22.38
C ASP A 165 28.59 30.57 -20.96
N VAL A 166 28.17 29.80 -19.96
CA VAL A 166 28.61 29.95 -18.56
C VAL A 166 30.09 29.61 -18.43
N GLN A 167 30.51 28.51 -19.06
CA GLN A 167 31.92 28.12 -19.12
C GLN A 167 32.77 29.11 -19.92
N LYS A 168 32.19 29.71 -20.96
CA LYS A 168 32.85 30.76 -21.73
C LYS A 168 33.07 32.01 -20.89
N GLU A 169 32.09 32.41 -20.08
CA GLU A 169 32.19 33.56 -19.17
C GLU A 169 33.24 33.32 -18.08
N ALA A 170 33.27 32.13 -17.46
CA ALA A 170 34.31 31.77 -16.50
C ALA A 170 35.73 31.83 -17.10
N ALA A 171 35.87 31.49 -18.39
CA ALA A 171 37.14 31.61 -19.08
C ALA A 171 37.57 33.07 -19.27
N GLN A 172 36.65 34.04 -19.37
CA GLN A 172 37.03 35.45 -19.52
C GLN A 172 37.90 35.98 -18.35
N ALA A 173 37.72 35.44 -17.14
CA ALA A 173 38.59 35.75 -16.01
C ALA A 173 40.05 35.32 -16.25
N GLN A 174 40.26 34.14 -16.84
CA GLN A 174 41.59 33.68 -17.23
C GLN A 174 42.19 34.53 -18.37
N LYS A 175 41.34 34.98 -19.31
CA LYS A 175 41.77 35.91 -20.38
C LYS A 175 42.36 37.19 -19.78
N ALA A 176 41.71 37.78 -18.79
CA ALA A 176 42.20 39.00 -18.13
C ALA A 176 43.57 38.80 -17.45
N GLU A 177 43.81 37.63 -16.83
CA GLU A 177 45.11 37.30 -16.25
C GLU A 177 46.21 37.18 -17.31
N LEU A 178 45.91 36.52 -18.44
CA LEU A 178 46.82 36.40 -19.57
C LEU A 178 47.14 37.78 -20.20
N GLU A 179 46.15 38.66 -20.31
CA GLU A 179 46.32 40.04 -20.80
C GLU A 179 47.24 40.85 -19.88
N SER A 180 47.06 40.74 -18.55
CA SER A 180 47.92 41.40 -17.57
C SER A 180 49.38 40.91 -17.68
N ARG A 181 49.58 39.59 -17.82
CA ARG A 181 50.90 39.00 -18.01
C ARG A 181 51.54 39.48 -19.31
N LEU A 182 50.78 39.53 -20.40
CA LEU A 182 51.26 40.06 -21.68
C LEU A 182 51.70 41.52 -21.56
N GLN A 183 50.92 42.39 -20.92
CA GLN A 183 51.31 43.80 -20.68
C GLN A 183 52.63 43.91 -19.91
N SER A 184 52.81 43.07 -18.88
CA SER A 184 54.04 43.06 -18.07
C SER A 184 55.30 42.67 -18.87
N LEU A 185 55.16 41.76 -19.83
CA LEU A 185 56.25 41.30 -20.70
C LEU A 185 56.54 42.30 -21.82
N LEU A 186 55.50 42.91 -22.40
CA LEU A 186 55.64 43.95 -23.41
C LEU A 186 56.36 45.19 -22.87
N ALA A 187 56.09 45.61 -21.63
CA ALA A 187 56.77 46.72 -20.98
C ALA A 187 58.29 46.49 -20.81
N LYS A 188 58.72 45.23 -20.75
CA LYS A 188 60.14 44.83 -20.65
C LYS A 188 60.82 44.69 -22.02
N ARG A 189 60.07 44.79 -23.12
CA ARG A 189 60.53 44.47 -24.48
C ARG A 189 60.96 45.74 -25.26
N LYS A 190 61.97 45.61 -26.12
CA LYS A 190 62.27 46.58 -27.20
C LYS A 190 61.47 46.23 -28.47
N PRO A 191 61.14 47.20 -29.36
CA PRO A 191 60.40 46.93 -30.58
C PRO A 191 61.13 45.89 -31.45
N SER A 192 60.37 44.92 -31.96
CA SER A 192 60.84 43.86 -32.86
C SER A 192 59.92 43.79 -34.07
N ASN A 193 60.48 43.49 -35.23
CA ASN A 193 59.87 43.66 -36.55
C ASN A 193 59.51 42.30 -37.20
N PHE A 194 59.01 41.35 -36.41
CA PHE A 194 58.70 40.00 -36.90
C PHE A 194 57.26 39.88 -37.41
N ASP A 195 57.07 39.06 -38.44
CA ASP A 195 55.77 38.82 -39.08
C ASP A 195 54.91 37.85 -38.25
N MET A 196 54.14 38.41 -37.31
CA MET A 196 53.22 37.65 -36.46
C MET A 196 52.10 36.98 -37.23
N ASP A 197 51.62 37.62 -38.29
CA ASP A 197 50.40 37.21 -38.98
C ASP A 197 50.66 35.94 -39.80
N ALA A 198 51.87 35.79 -40.34
CA ALA A 198 52.30 34.55 -40.98
C ALA A 198 52.36 33.35 -40.00
N ILE A 199 52.83 33.55 -38.76
CA ILE A 199 52.89 32.49 -37.74
C ILE A 199 51.47 32.12 -37.29
N ARG A 200 50.61 33.13 -37.05
CA ARG A 200 49.19 32.93 -36.71
C ARG A 200 48.47 32.05 -37.73
N ALA A 201 48.53 32.43 -39.00
CA ALA A 201 47.82 31.74 -40.06
C ALA A 201 48.22 30.26 -40.16
N LYS A 202 49.51 29.93 -39.99
CA LYS A 202 49.98 28.54 -40.02
C LYS A 202 49.57 27.74 -38.79
N VAL A 203 49.71 28.34 -37.60
CA VAL A 203 49.33 27.71 -36.34
C VAL A 203 47.82 27.42 -36.32
N ASP A 204 46.99 28.37 -36.76
CA ASP A 204 45.54 28.19 -36.82
C ASP A 204 45.13 27.14 -37.86
N ALA A 205 45.79 27.10 -39.01
CA ALA A 205 45.51 26.11 -40.05
C ALA A 205 45.77 24.68 -39.54
N GLU A 206 46.83 24.46 -38.76
CA GLU A 206 47.13 23.15 -38.16
C GLU A 206 46.28 22.83 -36.93
N LEU A 207 45.88 23.83 -36.14
CA LEU A 207 45.04 23.62 -34.94
C LEU A 207 43.57 23.42 -35.28
N LYS A 208 43.06 23.97 -36.39
CA LYS A 208 41.65 23.84 -36.80
C LYS A 208 41.13 22.40 -36.75
N PRO A 209 41.74 21.39 -37.40
CA PRO A 209 41.24 20.02 -37.34
C PRO A 209 41.30 19.42 -35.93
N ILE A 210 42.29 19.80 -35.11
CA ILE A 210 42.42 19.32 -33.73
C ILE A 210 41.31 19.91 -32.86
N ARG A 211 40.99 21.19 -33.05
CA ARG A 211 39.88 21.85 -32.35
C ARG A 211 38.54 21.23 -32.74
N ASP A 212 38.27 21.11 -34.04
CA ASP A 212 37.01 20.56 -34.54
C ASP A 212 36.82 19.10 -34.03
N ALA A 213 37.90 18.31 -33.97
CA ALA A 213 37.88 16.98 -33.35
C ALA A 213 37.63 17.04 -31.83
N GLY A 214 38.25 17.99 -31.13
CA GLY A 214 38.04 18.20 -29.69
C GLY A 214 36.60 18.63 -29.35
N GLU A 215 35.98 19.48 -30.18
CA GLU A 215 34.55 19.86 -30.05
C GLU A 215 33.66 18.63 -30.18
N GLN A 216 33.90 17.80 -31.19
CA GLN A 216 33.15 16.56 -31.40
C GLN A 216 33.36 15.58 -30.23
N GLU A 217 34.59 15.43 -29.75
CA GLU A 217 34.92 14.58 -28.60
C GLU A 217 34.23 15.07 -27.32
N LEU A 218 34.24 16.39 -27.05
CA LEU A 218 33.58 16.96 -25.88
C LEU A 218 32.08 16.72 -25.92
N LYS A 219 31.45 16.90 -27.09
CA LYS A 219 30.02 16.68 -27.29
C LYS A 219 29.65 15.21 -27.06
N GLN A 220 30.38 14.28 -27.69
CA GLN A 220 30.15 12.84 -27.51
C GLN A 220 30.36 12.41 -26.06
N TYR A 221 31.38 12.96 -25.40
CA TYR A 221 31.62 12.71 -23.99
C TYR A 221 30.45 13.19 -23.13
N ALA A 222 29.96 14.41 -23.33
CA ALA A 222 28.82 14.95 -22.59
C ALA A 222 27.55 14.10 -22.78
N GLU A 223 27.23 13.69 -24.01
CA GLU A 223 26.11 12.80 -24.31
C GLU A 223 26.26 11.44 -23.62
N SER A 224 27.47 10.87 -23.64
CA SER A 224 27.76 9.58 -22.99
C SER A 224 27.62 9.64 -21.47
N VAL A 225 28.14 10.69 -20.83
CA VAL A 225 28.06 10.89 -19.38
C VAL A 225 26.62 11.16 -18.97
N GLN A 226 25.86 11.95 -19.74
CA GLN A 226 24.45 12.16 -19.48
C GLN A 226 23.66 10.84 -19.53
N ALA A 227 23.92 10.00 -20.54
CA ALA A 227 23.27 8.70 -20.65
C ALA A 227 23.67 7.74 -19.51
N GLU A 228 24.95 7.73 -19.10
CA GLU A 228 25.45 6.97 -17.96
C GLU A 228 24.75 7.38 -16.66
N LEU A 229 24.72 8.69 -16.37
CA LEU A 229 24.13 9.23 -15.14
C LEU A 229 22.60 9.06 -15.12
N ALA A 230 21.91 9.17 -16.26
CA ALA A 230 20.49 8.86 -16.36
C ALA A 230 20.20 7.39 -16.02
N LYS A 231 20.97 6.44 -16.58
CA LYS A 231 20.85 5.02 -16.24
C LYS A 231 21.14 4.75 -14.76
N LYS A 232 22.15 5.42 -14.21
CA LYS A 232 22.52 5.33 -12.78
C LYS A 232 21.38 5.84 -11.88
N ARG A 233 20.76 6.96 -12.23
CA ARG A 233 19.56 7.50 -11.55
C ARG A 233 18.44 6.48 -11.56
N ASP A 234 18.08 5.98 -12.75
CA ASP A 234 16.94 5.07 -12.92
C ASP A 234 17.15 3.77 -12.14
N THR A 235 18.37 3.23 -12.16
CA THR A 235 18.74 2.05 -11.39
C THR A 235 18.65 2.30 -9.89
N MET A 236 19.15 3.44 -9.40
CA MET A 236 19.06 3.79 -7.98
C MET A 236 17.62 3.99 -7.53
N MET A 237 16.81 4.73 -8.30
CA MET A 237 15.38 4.90 -8.00
C MET A 237 14.65 3.57 -7.98
N GLN A 238 14.90 2.69 -8.95
CA GLN A 238 14.30 1.37 -8.99
C GLN A 238 14.69 0.52 -7.78
N ASN A 239 15.96 0.56 -7.36
CA ASN A 239 16.44 -0.17 -6.18
C ASN A 239 15.81 0.36 -4.89
N GLN A 240 15.68 1.68 -4.74
CA GLN A 240 15.02 2.28 -3.59
C GLN A 240 13.52 1.95 -3.55
N ALA A 241 12.83 2.02 -4.70
CA ALA A 241 11.43 1.61 -4.80
C ALA A 241 11.24 0.12 -4.45
N LYS A 242 12.11 -0.77 -4.96
CA LYS A 242 12.11 -2.19 -4.60
C LYS A 242 12.35 -2.41 -3.11
N ALA A 243 13.24 -1.65 -2.49
CA ALA A 243 13.49 -1.73 -1.06
C ALA A 243 12.27 -1.31 -0.23
N ILE A 244 11.58 -0.24 -0.63
CA ILE A 244 10.32 0.22 0.00
C ILE A 244 9.24 -0.87 -0.08
N VAL A 245 9.04 -1.46 -1.28
CA VAL A 245 8.06 -2.54 -1.47
C VAL A 245 8.42 -3.77 -0.64
N SER A 246 9.69 -4.17 -0.64
CA SER A 246 10.18 -5.35 0.08
C SER A 246 10.12 -5.18 1.61
N THR A 247 10.40 -3.98 2.12
CA THR A 247 10.39 -3.69 3.56
C THR A 247 8.99 -3.77 4.15
N ASN A 248 7.98 -3.29 3.41
CA ASN A 248 6.60 -3.31 3.86
C ASN A 248 5.95 -4.70 3.74
N ASN A 249 6.50 -5.57 2.87
CA ASN A 249 6.15 -6.98 2.70
C ASN A 249 4.63 -7.24 2.73
N LEU A 250 3.90 -6.48 1.91
CA LEU A 250 2.46 -6.62 1.79
C LEU A 250 2.13 -7.97 1.14
N PRO A 251 1.15 -8.72 1.65
CA PRO A 251 0.69 -9.94 1.02
C PRO A 251 -0.01 -9.63 -0.31
N VAL A 252 -0.13 -10.63 -1.17
CA VAL A 252 -0.94 -10.52 -2.38
C VAL A 252 -2.41 -10.35 -1.95
N PRO A 253 -3.09 -9.24 -2.31
CA PRO A 253 -4.42 -8.95 -1.80
C PRO A 253 -5.43 -10.06 -2.06
N GLN A 254 -5.39 -10.67 -3.24
CA GLN A 254 -6.27 -11.76 -3.61
C GLN A 254 -6.04 -13.01 -2.75
N GLU A 255 -4.79 -13.45 -2.60
CA GLU A 255 -4.46 -14.64 -1.81
C GLU A 255 -4.82 -14.46 -0.33
N TRP A 256 -4.58 -13.26 0.21
CA TRP A 256 -4.93 -12.92 1.59
C TRP A 256 -6.45 -12.91 1.80
N ASN A 257 -7.20 -12.25 0.89
CA ASN A 257 -8.66 -12.21 0.92
C ASN A 257 -9.27 -13.62 0.82
N ASP A 258 -8.79 -14.43 -0.13
CA ASP A 258 -9.30 -15.79 -0.35
C ASP A 258 -9.03 -16.69 0.87
N SER A 259 -7.84 -16.57 1.48
CA SER A 259 -7.48 -17.26 2.72
C SER A 259 -8.43 -16.90 3.87
N TRP A 260 -8.69 -15.61 4.08
CA TRP A 260 -9.56 -15.15 5.17
C TRP A 260 -11.03 -15.46 4.92
N ALA A 261 -11.51 -15.29 3.69
CA ALA A 261 -12.86 -15.67 3.29
C ALA A 261 -13.11 -17.15 3.55
N LYS A 262 -12.15 -18.02 3.20
CA LYS A 262 -12.24 -19.45 3.48
C LYS A 262 -12.27 -19.75 4.98
N LYS A 263 -11.36 -19.19 5.78
CA LYS A 263 -11.30 -19.41 7.24
C LYS A 263 -12.60 -18.99 7.93
N LEU A 264 -13.12 -17.82 7.59
CA LEU A 264 -14.37 -17.30 8.16
C LEU A 264 -15.56 -18.14 7.72
N SER A 265 -15.66 -18.49 6.43
CA SER A 265 -16.73 -19.32 5.90
C SER A 265 -16.73 -20.72 6.51
N ASP A 266 -15.55 -21.35 6.66
CA ASP A 266 -15.44 -22.70 7.24
C ASP A 266 -15.87 -22.67 8.72
N LYS A 267 -15.47 -21.64 9.48
CA LYS A 267 -15.88 -21.49 10.89
C LYS A 267 -17.36 -21.12 11.05
N GLU A 268 -17.89 -20.28 10.18
CA GLU A 268 -19.32 -19.94 10.16
C GLU A 268 -20.17 -21.18 9.84
N ALA A 269 -19.73 -22.02 8.90
CA ALA A 269 -20.39 -23.28 8.61
C ALA A 269 -20.36 -24.25 9.80
N GLU A 270 -19.25 -24.32 10.54
CA GLU A 270 -19.14 -25.11 11.78
C GLU A 270 -20.13 -24.63 12.86
N VAL A 271 -20.17 -23.32 13.12
CA VAL A 271 -21.10 -22.71 14.07
C VAL A 271 -22.55 -23.00 13.69
N ASN A 272 -22.90 -22.83 12.41
CA ASN A 272 -24.24 -23.10 11.90
C ASN A 272 -24.59 -24.59 12.00
N ALA A 273 -23.67 -25.50 11.67
CA ALA A 273 -23.90 -26.93 11.79
C ALA A 273 -24.13 -27.37 13.24
N LEU A 274 -23.35 -26.85 14.20
CA LEU A 274 -23.56 -27.11 15.62
C LEU A 274 -24.90 -26.54 16.10
N HIS A 275 -25.26 -25.34 15.66
CA HIS A 275 -26.54 -24.74 16.01
C HIS A 275 -27.72 -25.55 15.49
N GLU A 276 -27.70 -25.95 14.22
CA GLU A 276 -28.75 -26.79 13.61
C GLU A 276 -28.83 -28.18 14.25
N ALA A 277 -27.70 -28.78 14.60
CA ALA A 277 -27.68 -30.07 15.31
C ALA A 277 -28.33 -29.96 16.71
N ILE A 278 -28.06 -28.89 17.44
CA ILE A 278 -28.72 -28.61 18.73
C ILE A 278 -30.22 -28.41 18.53
N LEU A 279 -30.63 -27.61 17.54
CA LEU A 279 -32.05 -27.36 17.25
C LEU A 279 -32.80 -28.63 16.87
N GLU A 280 -32.19 -29.52 16.10
CA GLU A 280 -32.79 -30.80 15.71
C GLU A 280 -32.92 -31.74 16.92
N ASP A 281 -31.92 -31.81 17.81
CA ASP A 281 -32.04 -32.60 19.05
C ASP A 281 -33.16 -32.06 19.96
N VAL A 282 -33.26 -30.73 20.10
CA VAL A 282 -34.37 -30.11 20.83
C VAL A 282 -35.70 -30.45 20.17
N ARG A 283 -35.80 -30.36 18.84
CA ARG A 283 -37.02 -30.70 18.09
C ARG A 283 -37.45 -32.15 18.33
N MET A 284 -36.52 -33.10 18.30
CA MET A 284 -36.81 -34.51 18.58
C MET A 284 -37.36 -34.69 20.00
N ARG A 285 -36.74 -34.06 21.00
CA ARG A 285 -37.19 -34.13 22.40
C ARG A 285 -38.55 -33.48 22.61
N VAL A 286 -38.78 -32.33 21.98
CA VAL A 286 -40.07 -31.64 21.97
C VAL A 286 -41.15 -32.54 21.36
N ALA A 287 -40.86 -33.24 20.26
CA ALA A 287 -41.80 -34.16 19.62
C ALA A 287 -42.20 -35.33 20.53
N ILE A 288 -41.24 -35.92 21.24
CA ILE A 288 -41.51 -36.99 22.23
C ILE A 288 -42.43 -36.47 23.33
N ILE A 289 -42.12 -35.31 23.91
CA ILE A 289 -42.93 -34.71 24.99
C ILE A 289 -44.31 -34.29 24.49
N ALA A 290 -44.42 -33.76 23.27
CA ALA A 290 -45.69 -33.44 22.65
C ALA A 290 -46.58 -34.69 22.51
N GLN A 291 -46.00 -35.81 22.08
CA GLN A 291 -46.70 -37.09 22.00
C GLN A 291 -47.15 -37.59 23.38
N GLU A 292 -46.28 -37.53 24.40
CA GLU A 292 -46.61 -37.92 25.78
C GLU A 292 -47.71 -37.05 26.40
N ARG A 293 -47.77 -35.77 26.02
CA ARG A 293 -48.73 -34.79 26.55
C ARG A 293 -49.97 -34.62 25.66
N HIS A 294 -50.09 -35.41 24.59
CA HIS A 294 -51.17 -35.32 23.60
C HIS A 294 -51.36 -33.90 23.06
N LEU A 295 -50.26 -33.25 22.68
CA LEU A 295 -50.23 -31.92 22.07
C LEU A 295 -50.27 -32.05 20.54
N ASP A 296 -51.17 -31.29 19.90
CA ASP A 296 -51.34 -31.28 18.44
C ASP A 296 -50.38 -30.30 17.75
N LEU A 297 -49.89 -29.29 18.48
CA LEU A 297 -48.99 -28.26 17.99
C LEU A 297 -48.09 -27.77 19.13
N VAL A 298 -46.80 -27.58 18.86
CA VAL A 298 -45.88 -26.88 19.77
C VAL A 298 -45.37 -25.62 19.10
N LEU A 299 -45.45 -24.49 19.82
CA LEU A 299 -44.94 -23.20 19.37
C LEU A 299 -43.61 -22.89 20.08
N ILE A 300 -42.66 -22.36 19.31
CA ILE A 300 -41.37 -21.85 19.81
C ILE A 300 -41.52 -20.36 20.11
N ASP A 301 -41.07 -19.92 21.28
CA ASP A 301 -40.97 -18.51 21.70
C ASP A 301 -42.19 -17.65 21.34
N HIS A 302 -43.30 -17.87 22.06
CA HIS A 302 -44.48 -17.02 21.88
C HIS A 302 -44.27 -15.63 22.53
N GLY A 303 -44.39 -14.57 21.73
CA GLY A 303 -44.49 -13.18 22.21
C GLY A 303 -45.90 -12.74 22.59
N GLY A 304 -46.86 -13.66 22.70
CA GLY A 304 -48.29 -13.34 22.87
C GLY A 304 -49.02 -14.26 23.86
N ASN A 305 -50.17 -13.80 24.36
CA ASN A 305 -50.97 -14.47 25.41
C ASN A 305 -51.73 -15.70 24.86
N ILE A 306 -51.00 -16.76 24.51
CA ILE A 306 -51.57 -18.04 24.06
C ILE A 306 -51.79 -18.91 25.29
N LYS A 307 -53.01 -19.47 25.45
CA LYS A 307 -53.34 -20.44 26.51
C LYS A 307 -52.80 -21.83 26.15
N GLY A 308 -51.49 -21.96 25.98
CA GLY A 308 -50.81 -23.23 25.72
C GLY A 308 -50.20 -23.84 26.99
N LEU A 309 -49.98 -25.16 26.99
CA LEU A 309 -49.24 -25.86 28.04
C LEU A 309 -47.75 -25.56 27.87
N ASP A 310 -47.13 -24.88 28.84
CA ASP A 310 -45.68 -24.71 28.86
C ASP A 310 -45.01 -26.07 29.10
N ILE A 311 -44.20 -26.51 28.13
CA ILE A 311 -43.44 -27.76 28.20
C ILE A 311 -41.93 -27.52 28.37
N THR A 312 -41.48 -26.29 28.55
CA THR A 312 -40.07 -25.90 28.65
C THR A 312 -39.32 -26.70 29.71
N ASP A 313 -39.86 -26.78 30.94
CA ASP A 313 -39.24 -27.54 32.02
C ASP A 313 -39.21 -29.05 31.77
N ALA A 314 -40.21 -29.58 31.06
CA ALA A 314 -40.23 -30.99 30.67
C ALA A 314 -39.13 -31.29 29.65
N VAL A 315 -38.89 -30.37 28.71
CA VAL A 315 -37.80 -30.50 27.72
C VAL A 315 -36.44 -30.38 28.41
N LYS A 316 -36.25 -29.41 29.31
CA LYS A 316 -35.03 -29.29 30.15
C LYS A 316 -34.76 -30.57 30.95
N ALA A 317 -35.80 -31.16 31.55
CA ALA A 317 -35.67 -32.40 32.30
C ALA A 317 -35.24 -33.60 31.42
N SER A 318 -35.64 -33.64 30.15
CA SER A 318 -35.26 -34.73 29.22
C SER A 318 -33.75 -34.84 29.00
N TYR A 319 -33.00 -33.76 29.21
CA TYR A 319 -31.53 -33.73 29.11
C TYR A 319 -30.83 -34.25 30.36
N ARG A 320 -31.53 -34.38 31.49
CA ARG A 320 -30.97 -34.83 32.78
C ARG A 320 -31.13 -36.34 33.05
N VAL A 321 -31.90 -37.05 32.22
CA VAL A 321 -32.29 -38.46 32.43
C VAL A 321 -31.47 -39.43 31.57
N GLN A 322 -30.34 -38.98 31.01
CA GLN A 322 -29.38 -39.83 30.30
C GLN A 322 -28.26 -40.33 31.23
#